data_AF-A0A8T5U559-F1
#
_entry.id   AF-A0A8T5U559-F1
#
_cell.length_a   1.000
_cell.length_b   1.000
_cell.length_c   1.000
_cell.angle_alpha   90.00
_cell.angle_beta   90.00
_cell.angle_gamma   90.00
#
_symmetry.space_group_name_H-M   'P 1'
#
loop_
_entity.id
_entity.type
_entity.pdbx_description
1 polymer ?
#
loop_
_entity_poly.entity_id
_entity_poly.type
_entity_poly.pdbx_seq_one_letter_code
_entity_poly.pdbx_strand_id
1 'polypeptide(L)'
;MNIFNEETCQRCGTCLEQCSFLRLPIESAKEEISKMIETRDSRKIIKNCAGCSYCNIVCPTGSSPYELIREIRLRTYREKGVRSLSLITEEMPYNLMSIGLEIDTEEKKRDLIQYENPPKSDKMFYIGCGIPYCFPELTKTKLLEELPILGGMKYCCGGYVHSSFGENEAMIKGLELYEKFKSLKVEKLITFCPGCDIMIKGVYPSIIEGFNIEGQTIIEYLIEKYHKGALHIKNKITQRITFQDPCPWRKLDKKIYEGPREFLEIIGAEVVEMKHNKETSLCCGAPLSISNRSLATKIAKERISEAESINTDIIAHICTGCLAVLSKHATERNIKSYYITELAQMATGEKPSLKILENAEKLQKHVIKTISKNPNIILGQYIIKDGKICRL
;
A
#
# COMPACT_ATOMS: atom_id res chain seq x y z
N MET A 1 -1.00 -20.55 1.95
CA MET A 1 -1.23 -19.39 2.85
C MET A 1 -0.78 -19.76 4.25
N ASN A 2 -0.19 -18.84 4.99
CA ASN A 2 0.15 -19.07 6.39
C ASN A 2 -1.13 -19.06 7.24
N ILE A 3 -1.22 -19.96 8.21
CA ILE A 3 -2.30 -20.03 9.21
C ILE A 3 -1.66 -19.79 10.58
N PHE A 4 -2.42 -19.23 11.52
CA PHE A 4 -1.96 -19.14 12.91
C PHE A 4 -1.74 -20.54 13.48
N ASN A 5 -0.52 -20.83 13.95
CA ASN A 5 -0.19 -22.12 14.53
C ASN A 5 -0.26 -22.03 16.05
N GLU A 6 -1.35 -22.54 16.62
CA GLU A 6 -1.59 -22.52 18.06
C GLU A 6 -0.63 -23.42 18.85
N GLU A 7 -0.27 -24.59 18.29
CA GLU A 7 0.60 -25.58 18.94
C GLU A 7 2.00 -25.03 19.22
N THR A 8 2.52 -24.21 18.30
CA THR A 8 3.84 -23.57 18.43
C THR A 8 3.79 -22.26 19.23
N CYS A 9 2.61 -21.71 19.51
CA CYS A 9 2.49 -20.42 20.15
C CYS A 9 2.75 -20.52 21.65
N GLN A 10 3.83 -19.90 22.12
CA GLN A 10 4.20 -19.85 23.55
C GLN A 10 3.41 -18.84 24.38
N ARG A 11 2.45 -18.12 23.77
CA ARG A 11 1.65 -17.07 24.45
C ARG A 11 2.52 -16.00 25.15
N CYS A 12 3.73 -15.78 24.66
CA CYS A 12 4.74 -14.91 25.30
C CYS A 12 4.44 -13.40 25.19
N GLY A 13 3.52 -12.99 24.32
CA GLY A 13 3.11 -11.60 24.16
C GLY A 13 4.02 -10.72 23.27
N THR A 14 5.20 -11.20 22.85
CA THR A 14 6.18 -10.43 22.04
C THR A 14 5.55 -9.75 20.81
N CYS A 15 4.62 -10.43 20.15
CA CYS A 15 3.92 -9.92 18.97
C CYS A 15 3.06 -8.68 19.21
N LEU A 16 2.60 -8.45 20.45
CA LEU A 16 1.80 -7.29 20.85
C LEU A 16 2.64 -6.24 21.60
N GLU A 17 3.68 -6.69 22.30
CA GLU A 17 4.63 -5.83 23.02
C GLU A 17 5.53 -5.04 22.06
N GLN A 18 6.14 -5.71 21.07
CA GLN A 18 6.99 -5.04 20.07
C GLN A 18 6.19 -4.36 18.94
N CYS A 19 4.86 -4.46 18.95
CA CYS A 19 4.02 -3.87 17.91
C CYS A 19 4.04 -2.33 18.01
N SER A 20 4.46 -1.64 16.94
CA SER A 20 4.52 -0.17 16.89
C SER A 20 3.18 0.52 17.16
N PHE A 21 2.07 -0.19 16.93
CA PHE A 21 0.71 0.32 17.14
C PHE A 21 0.18 0.10 18.56
N LEU A 22 0.54 -1.03 19.17
CA LEU A 22 -0.08 -1.49 20.41
C LEU A 22 0.80 -1.21 21.62
N ARG A 23 2.10 -1.57 21.54
CA ARG A 23 3.10 -1.41 22.59
C ARG A 23 2.58 -1.79 23.98
N LEU A 24 1.92 -2.94 24.07
CA LEU A 24 1.36 -3.39 25.34
C LEU A 24 2.51 -3.74 26.30
N PRO A 25 2.41 -3.38 27.59
CA PRO A 25 3.30 -3.95 28.61
C PRO A 25 3.26 -5.48 28.52
N ILE A 26 4.41 -6.12 28.73
CA ILE A 26 4.59 -7.55 28.44
C ILE A 26 3.56 -8.44 29.14
N GLU A 27 3.19 -8.15 30.39
CA GLU A 27 2.17 -8.93 31.11
C GLU A 27 0.78 -8.77 30.48
N SER A 28 0.37 -7.53 30.16
CA SER A 28 -0.87 -7.29 29.42
C SER A 28 -0.84 -7.88 28.00
N ALA A 29 0.33 -7.99 27.38
CA ALA A 29 0.51 -8.61 26.07
C ALA A 29 0.28 -10.13 26.13
N LYS A 30 0.81 -10.80 27.17
CA LYS A 30 0.59 -12.24 27.45
C LYS A 30 -0.88 -12.55 27.72
N GLU A 31 -1.54 -11.71 28.52
CA GLU A 31 -2.97 -11.83 28.79
C GLU A 31 -3.80 -11.67 27.50
N GLU A 32 -3.53 -10.64 26.70
CA GLU A 32 -4.30 -10.35 25.50
C GLU A 32 -4.11 -11.43 24.42
N ILE A 33 -2.89 -11.95 24.21
CA ILE A 33 -2.67 -13.04 23.24
C ILE A 33 -3.36 -14.33 23.69
N SER A 34 -3.32 -14.67 24.98
CA SER A 34 -4.00 -15.85 25.53
C SER A 34 -5.51 -15.74 25.34
N LYS A 35 -6.07 -14.58 25.68
CA LYS A 35 -7.49 -14.27 25.46
C LYS A 35 -7.86 -14.38 23.97
N MET A 36 -7.10 -13.77 23.07
CA MET A 36 -7.39 -13.85 21.62
C MET A 36 -7.40 -15.29 21.12
N ILE A 37 -6.52 -16.14 21.66
CA ILE A 37 -6.46 -17.55 21.28
C ILE A 37 -7.72 -18.29 21.75
N GLU A 38 -8.12 -18.09 23.01
CA GLU A 38 -9.24 -18.80 23.62
C GLU A 38 -10.61 -18.33 23.11
N THR A 39 -10.80 -17.02 22.95
CA THR A 39 -12.11 -16.44 22.67
C THR A 39 -12.32 -16.07 21.21
N ARG A 40 -11.23 -15.99 20.42
CA ARG A 40 -11.22 -15.40 19.08
C ARG A 40 -11.88 -14.02 19.04
N ASP A 41 -11.66 -13.20 20.08
CA ASP A 41 -12.12 -11.82 20.16
C ASP A 41 -11.11 -10.88 20.84
N SER A 42 -10.94 -9.69 20.27
CA SER A 42 -10.30 -8.56 20.94
C SER A 42 -10.69 -7.20 20.36
N ARG A 43 -11.60 -6.51 21.05
CA ARG A 43 -11.93 -5.10 20.75
C ARG A 43 -10.70 -4.18 20.74
N LYS A 44 -9.73 -4.42 21.64
CA LYS A 44 -8.52 -3.60 21.77
C LYS A 44 -7.65 -3.71 20.52
N ILE A 45 -7.46 -4.93 20.03
CA ILE A 45 -6.64 -5.21 18.86
C ILE A 45 -7.33 -4.73 17.59
N ILE A 46 -8.63 -5.00 17.43
CA ILE A 46 -9.39 -4.56 16.24
C ILE A 46 -9.37 -3.04 16.08
N LYS A 47 -9.44 -2.28 17.18
CA LYS A 47 -9.43 -0.82 17.13
C LYS A 47 -8.07 -0.22 16.73
N ASN A 48 -6.97 -0.87 17.08
CA ASN A 48 -5.63 -0.25 17.02
C ASN A 48 -4.67 -0.93 16.04
N CYS A 49 -4.97 -2.14 15.56
CA CYS A 49 -4.09 -2.85 14.63
C CYS A 49 -4.27 -2.34 13.18
N ALA A 50 -3.20 -1.83 12.59
CA ALA A 50 -3.15 -1.41 11.18
C ALA A 50 -3.01 -2.56 10.17
N GLY A 51 -2.83 -3.80 10.63
CA GLY A 51 -2.74 -4.96 9.76
C GLY A 51 -1.43 -5.08 8.96
N CYS A 52 -0.32 -4.55 9.47
CA CYS A 52 0.97 -4.53 8.76
C CYS A 52 1.76 -5.86 8.79
N SER A 53 1.28 -6.89 9.50
CA SER A 53 1.93 -8.20 9.66
C SER A 53 3.31 -8.22 10.36
N TYR A 54 3.74 -7.11 10.98
CA TYR A 54 5.02 -7.07 11.72
C TYR A 54 5.08 -8.09 12.86
N CYS A 55 3.95 -8.40 13.49
CA CYS A 55 3.85 -9.42 14.53
C CYS A 55 4.29 -10.83 14.09
N ASN A 56 4.28 -11.14 12.79
CA ASN A 56 4.83 -12.40 12.27
C ASN A 56 6.37 -12.39 12.28
N ILE A 57 6.98 -11.23 12.02
CA ILE A 57 8.43 -11.07 11.92
C ILE A 57 9.09 -11.19 13.29
N VAL A 58 8.47 -10.63 14.33
CA VAL A 58 9.00 -10.66 15.71
C VAL A 58 8.55 -11.89 16.51
N CYS A 59 7.78 -12.80 15.93
CA CYS A 59 7.30 -13.98 16.63
C CYS A 59 8.44 -15.00 16.78
N PRO A 60 8.89 -15.32 18.01
CA PRO A 60 10.06 -16.19 18.22
C PRO A 60 9.83 -17.62 17.75
N THR A 61 8.57 -18.05 17.65
CA THR A 61 8.17 -19.41 17.28
C THR A 61 7.61 -19.51 15.86
N GLY A 62 7.56 -18.40 15.12
CA GLY A 62 7.00 -18.41 13.75
C GLY A 62 5.50 -18.71 13.67
N SER A 63 4.74 -18.59 14.77
CA SER A 63 3.33 -19.01 14.88
C SER A 63 2.33 -18.17 14.07
N SER A 64 2.79 -17.20 13.26
CA SER A 64 1.96 -16.31 12.43
C SER A 64 0.83 -15.55 13.18
N PRO A 65 1.11 -14.79 14.26
CA PRO A 65 0.08 -14.10 15.06
C PRO A 65 -0.82 -13.13 14.28
N TYR A 66 -0.34 -12.59 13.15
CA TYR A 66 -1.16 -11.75 12.28
C TYR A 66 -2.40 -12.48 11.77
N GLU A 67 -2.30 -13.78 11.48
CA GLU A 67 -3.40 -14.53 10.87
C GLU A 67 -4.54 -14.74 11.90
N LEU A 68 -4.21 -14.90 13.19
CA LEU A 68 -5.20 -14.84 14.27
C LEU A 68 -5.86 -13.46 14.36
N ILE A 69 -5.07 -12.39 14.33
CA ILE A 69 -5.62 -11.01 14.35
C ILE A 69 -6.54 -10.77 13.16
N ARG A 70 -6.16 -11.29 11.98
CA ARG A 70 -6.94 -11.17 10.76
C ARG A 70 -8.24 -11.97 10.87
N GLU A 71 -8.21 -13.21 11.36
CA GLU A 71 -9.41 -14.01 11.61
C GLU A 71 -10.42 -13.25 12.49
N ILE A 72 -9.97 -12.75 13.64
CA ILE A 72 -10.81 -11.96 14.56
C ILE A 72 -11.38 -10.72 13.85
N ARG A 73 -10.56 -10.05 13.03
CA ARG A 73 -10.98 -8.87 12.26
C ARG A 73 -12.05 -9.22 11.24
N LEU A 74 -11.84 -10.26 10.44
CA LEU A 74 -12.78 -10.69 9.40
C LEU A 74 -14.12 -11.07 10.02
N ARG A 75 -14.13 -11.82 11.13
CA ARG A 75 -15.35 -12.12 11.88
C ARG A 75 -16.05 -10.85 12.35
N THR A 76 -15.32 -9.95 13.00
CA THR A 76 -15.88 -8.68 13.50
C THR A 76 -16.47 -7.85 12.36
N TYR A 77 -15.80 -7.80 11.21
CA TYR A 77 -16.23 -7.02 10.05
C TYR A 77 -17.46 -7.62 9.37
N ARG A 78 -17.61 -8.94 9.35
CA ARG A 78 -18.85 -9.59 8.88
C ARG A 78 -20.05 -9.29 9.78
N GLU A 79 -19.85 -9.29 11.10
CA GLU A 79 -20.93 -9.07 12.07
C GLU A 79 -21.31 -7.59 12.21
N LYS A 80 -20.32 -6.69 12.24
CA LYS A 80 -20.52 -5.26 12.58
C LYS A 80 -20.29 -4.33 11.40
N GLY A 81 -19.82 -4.83 10.26
CA GLY A 81 -19.45 -4.01 9.13
C GLY A 81 -18.19 -3.18 9.37
N VAL A 82 -17.67 -2.63 8.28
CA VAL A 82 -16.48 -1.81 8.22
C VAL A 82 -16.91 -0.35 8.06
N ARG A 83 -16.46 0.49 8.99
CA ARG A 83 -16.58 1.94 8.86
C ARG A 83 -15.69 2.45 7.74
N SER A 84 -16.08 3.55 7.11
CA SER A 84 -15.32 4.20 6.03
C SER A 84 -15.05 3.33 4.79
N LEU A 85 -15.65 2.14 4.69
CA LEU A 85 -15.55 1.32 3.48
C LEU A 85 -16.01 2.10 2.25
N SER A 86 -17.05 2.92 2.43
CA SER A 86 -17.59 3.75 1.36
C SER A 86 -16.59 4.73 0.75
N LEU A 87 -15.52 5.10 1.47
CA LEU A 87 -14.47 5.95 0.93
C LEU A 87 -13.55 5.23 -0.05
N ILE A 88 -13.47 3.91 -0.01
CA ILE A 88 -12.44 3.15 -0.73
C ILE A 88 -13.02 2.14 -1.70
N THR A 89 -14.31 2.24 -2.01
CA THR A 89 -15.04 1.28 -2.84
C THR A 89 -15.72 1.92 -4.05
N GLU A 90 -15.75 1.18 -5.15
CA GLU A 90 -16.13 1.63 -6.49
C GLU A 90 -17.62 2.01 -6.63
N GLU A 91 -18.50 1.32 -5.90
CA GLU A 91 -19.96 1.48 -6.03
C GLU A 91 -20.53 2.63 -5.19
N MET A 92 -19.67 3.39 -4.52
CA MET A 92 -20.09 4.40 -3.57
C MET A 92 -20.09 5.79 -4.20
N PRO A 93 -21.24 6.50 -4.18
CA PRO A 93 -21.40 7.76 -4.92
C PRO A 93 -20.44 8.85 -4.41
N TYR A 94 -20.08 8.82 -3.13
CA TYR A 94 -19.15 9.74 -2.50
C TYR A 94 -18.00 8.96 -1.86
N ASN A 95 -16.98 8.65 -2.66
CA ASN A 95 -15.77 7.96 -2.24
C ASN A 95 -14.53 8.85 -2.47
N LEU A 96 -13.36 8.41 -2.01
CA LEU A 96 -12.11 9.16 -2.13
C LEU A 96 -11.76 9.48 -3.59
N MET A 97 -12.08 8.58 -4.51
CA MET A 97 -11.79 8.70 -5.94
C MET A 97 -12.72 9.72 -6.61
N SER A 98 -14.03 9.66 -6.35
CA SER A 98 -15.00 10.62 -6.88
C SER A 98 -14.76 12.03 -6.32
N ILE A 99 -14.44 12.14 -5.03
CA ILE A 99 -14.00 13.40 -4.41
C ILE A 99 -12.71 13.91 -5.06
N GLY A 100 -11.79 13.02 -5.44
CA GLY A 100 -10.59 13.34 -6.20
C GLY A 100 -10.90 14.01 -7.53
N LEU A 101 -11.85 13.45 -8.29
CA LEU A 101 -12.25 13.98 -9.60
C LEU A 101 -12.88 15.38 -9.54
N GLU A 102 -13.56 15.73 -8.44
CA GLU A 102 -14.20 17.06 -8.29
C GLU A 102 -13.20 18.21 -8.36
N ILE A 103 -11.97 17.97 -7.91
CA ILE A 103 -10.91 18.99 -7.84
C ILE A 103 -9.83 18.80 -8.92
N ASP A 104 -10.00 17.82 -9.79
CA ASP A 104 -9.00 17.47 -10.79
C ASP A 104 -9.19 18.19 -12.12
N THR A 105 -8.11 18.27 -12.90
CA THR A 105 -8.13 18.96 -14.20
C THR A 105 -8.82 18.14 -15.27
N GLU A 106 -9.36 18.80 -16.30
CA GLU A 106 -9.97 18.12 -17.45
C GLU A 106 -8.98 17.24 -18.21
N GLU A 107 -7.69 17.58 -18.18
CA GLU A 107 -6.62 16.73 -18.73
C GLU A 107 -6.57 15.38 -17.99
N LYS A 108 -6.50 15.40 -16.67
CA LYS A 108 -6.38 14.18 -15.86
C LYS A 108 -7.63 13.32 -15.89
N LYS A 109 -8.81 13.94 -16.00
CA LYS A 109 -10.06 13.22 -16.25
C LYS A 109 -10.03 12.47 -17.59
N ARG A 110 -9.45 13.06 -18.64
CA ARG A 110 -9.28 12.37 -19.94
C ARG A 110 -8.29 11.22 -19.83
N ASP A 111 -7.18 11.40 -19.11
CA ASP A 111 -6.22 10.31 -18.89
C ASP A 111 -6.88 9.12 -18.19
N LEU A 112 -7.72 9.36 -17.17
CA LEU A 112 -8.44 8.30 -16.48
C LEU A 112 -9.34 7.50 -17.44
N ILE A 113 -10.07 8.16 -18.33
CA ILE A 113 -10.90 7.49 -19.35
C ILE A 113 -10.02 6.59 -20.23
N GLN A 114 -8.83 7.05 -20.60
CA GLN A 114 -7.87 6.26 -21.37
C GLN A 114 -7.33 5.07 -20.55
N TYR A 115 -6.98 5.28 -19.29
CA TYR A 115 -6.48 4.23 -18.39
C TYR A 115 -7.52 3.14 -18.13
N GLU A 116 -8.80 3.48 -18.22
CA GLU A 116 -9.88 2.51 -18.07
C GLU A 116 -10.18 1.74 -19.37
N ASN A 117 -9.71 2.25 -20.51
CA ASN A 117 -9.93 1.71 -21.85
C ASN A 117 -8.61 1.62 -22.65
N PRO A 118 -7.56 0.97 -22.13
CA PRO A 118 -6.29 0.88 -22.83
C PRO A 118 -6.42 -0.02 -24.08
N PRO A 119 -5.56 0.18 -25.10
CA PRO A 119 -5.43 -0.78 -26.19
C PRO A 119 -4.98 -2.14 -25.67
N LYS A 120 -5.28 -3.21 -26.41
CA LYS A 120 -4.87 -4.58 -26.07
C LYS A 120 -3.35 -4.72 -26.16
N SER A 121 -2.75 -5.42 -25.20
CA SER A 121 -1.31 -5.71 -25.15
C SER A 121 -1.04 -6.86 -24.18
N ASP A 122 0.00 -7.63 -24.47
CA ASP A 122 0.58 -8.66 -23.61
C ASP A 122 1.28 -8.10 -22.36
N LYS A 123 1.75 -6.85 -22.41
CA LYS A 123 2.44 -6.19 -21.28
C LYS A 123 1.87 -4.80 -21.01
N MET A 124 1.50 -4.51 -19.77
CA MET A 124 0.91 -3.21 -19.40
C MET A 124 1.46 -2.66 -18.08
N PHE A 125 1.49 -1.34 -17.96
CA PHE A 125 1.64 -0.70 -16.66
C PHE A 125 0.31 -0.78 -15.90
N TYR A 126 0.32 -1.35 -14.70
CA TYR A 126 -0.82 -1.43 -13.81
C TYR A 126 -0.65 -0.48 -12.64
N ILE A 127 -1.29 0.69 -12.75
CA ILE A 127 -1.16 1.78 -11.78
C ILE A 127 -2.18 1.68 -10.63
N GLY A 128 -3.06 0.68 -10.68
CA GLY A 128 -4.09 0.42 -9.68
C GLY A 128 -5.17 1.50 -9.62
N CYS A 129 -5.88 1.55 -8.49
CA CYS A 129 -7.02 2.47 -8.32
C CYS A 129 -6.66 3.79 -7.64
N GLY A 130 -5.61 3.86 -6.83
CA GLY A 130 -5.34 5.06 -6.03
C GLY A 130 -4.59 6.15 -6.79
N ILE A 131 -3.59 5.76 -7.60
CA ILE A 131 -2.72 6.69 -8.32
C ILE A 131 -3.51 7.62 -9.25
N PRO A 132 -4.40 7.13 -10.14
CA PRO A 132 -5.11 7.98 -11.10
C PRO A 132 -5.92 9.12 -10.47
N TYR A 133 -6.33 9.00 -9.20
CA TYR A 133 -7.21 9.97 -8.54
C TYR A 133 -6.50 10.78 -7.47
N CYS A 134 -5.56 10.16 -6.74
CA CYS A 134 -4.92 10.80 -5.59
C CYS A 134 -3.53 11.35 -5.92
N PHE A 135 -2.84 10.76 -6.91
CA PHE A 135 -1.48 11.13 -7.31
C PHE A 135 -1.32 11.05 -8.85
N PRO A 136 -2.24 11.61 -9.65
CA PRO A 136 -2.24 11.44 -11.11
C PRO A 136 -0.94 11.91 -11.78
N GLU A 137 -0.24 12.86 -11.17
CA GLU A 137 1.05 13.37 -11.65
C GLU A 137 2.13 12.29 -11.71
N LEU A 138 2.06 11.22 -10.91
CA LEU A 138 3.01 10.11 -10.96
C LEU A 138 2.95 9.33 -12.28
N THR A 139 1.86 9.48 -13.04
CA THR A 139 1.69 8.87 -14.37
C THR A 139 2.25 9.75 -15.49
N LYS A 140 2.57 11.01 -15.20
CA LYS A 140 3.03 12.00 -16.17
C LYS A 140 4.55 11.92 -16.32
N THR A 141 5.00 10.86 -16.97
CA THR A 141 6.42 10.61 -17.23
C THR A 141 6.68 9.85 -18.51
N LYS A 142 7.82 10.15 -19.14
CA LYS A 142 8.32 9.41 -20.32
C LYS A 142 8.68 7.97 -20.01
N LEU A 143 8.90 7.65 -18.73
CA LEU A 143 9.16 6.28 -18.29
C LEU A 143 8.02 5.32 -18.63
N LEU A 144 6.80 5.84 -18.86
CA LEU A 144 5.59 5.04 -19.11
C LEU A 144 5.07 5.08 -20.55
N GLU A 145 5.75 5.76 -21.48
CA GLU A 145 5.21 5.97 -22.84
C GLU A 145 5.23 4.71 -23.71
N GLU A 146 6.01 3.69 -23.35
CA GLU A 146 6.25 2.53 -24.22
C GLU A 146 5.22 1.40 -24.09
N LEU A 147 4.37 1.44 -23.05
CA LEU A 147 3.35 0.42 -22.81
C LEU A 147 2.00 1.06 -22.46
N PRO A 148 0.89 0.40 -22.78
CA PRO A 148 -0.42 0.84 -22.32
C PRO A 148 -0.50 0.88 -20.79
N ILE A 149 -1.25 1.86 -20.27
CA ILE A 149 -1.49 2.03 -18.84
C ILE A 149 -2.92 1.56 -18.53
N LEU A 150 -3.04 0.63 -17.58
CA LEU A 150 -4.30 0.17 -17.02
C LEU A 150 -4.43 0.68 -15.58
N GLY A 151 -5.53 1.37 -15.30
CA GLY A 151 -5.81 1.92 -13.99
C GLY A 151 -7.24 2.43 -13.89
N GLY A 152 -7.61 2.85 -12.69
CA GLY A 152 -8.95 3.35 -12.40
C GLY A 152 -9.64 2.54 -11.33
N MET A 153 -10.75 3.07 -10.81
CA MET A 153 -11.42 2.47 -9.66
C MET A 153 -12.01 1.10 -10.00
N LYS A 154 -12.51 0.95 -11.24
CA LYS A 154 -12.98 -0.32 -11.81
C LYS A 154 -12.00 -1.45 -11.79
N TYR A 155 -10.73 -1.09 -11.91
CA TYR A 155 -9.63 -2.03 -11.96
C TYR A 155 -8.83 -2.03 -10.67
N CYS A 156 -9.46 -1.74 -9.53
CA CYS A 156 -8.84 -1.88 -8.21
C CYS A 156 -8.43 -3.34 -7.95
N CYS A 157 -7.16 -3.56 -7.55
CA CYS A 157 -6.58 -4.87 -7.22
C CYS A 157 -7.23 -5.62 -6.04
N GLY A 158 -8.25 -5.06 -5.38
CA GLY A 158 -8.95 -5.74 -4.28
C GLY A 158 -8.13 -5.95 -3.00
N GLY A 159 -6.98 -5.30 -2.82
CA GLY A 159 -6.15 -5.47 -1.61
C GLY A 159 -6.88 -5.13 -0.30
N TYR A 160 -7.76 -4.11 -0.31
CA TYR A 160 -8.62 -3.79 0.84
C TYR A 160 -9.71 -4.86 1.06
N VAL A 161 -10.23 -5.46 -0.02
CA VAL A 161 -11.21 -6.55 0.03
C VAL A 161 -10.59 -7.76 0.71
N HIS A 162 -9.42 -8.19 0.25
CA HIS A 162 -8.70 -9.31 0.82
C HIS A 162 -8.35 -9.13 2.31
N SER A 163 -7.91 -7.92 2.69
CA SER A 163 -7.52 -7.65 4.07
C SER A 163 -8.69 -7.47 5.04
N SER A 164 -9.87 -7.08 4.54
CA SER A 164 -11.05 -6.74 5.36
C SER A 164 -12.20 -7.75 5.27
N PHE A 165 -12.34 -8.50 4.18
CA PHE A 165 -13.47 -9.41 3.96
C PHE A 165 -13.05 -10.86 3.66
N GLY A 166 -11.76 -11.10 3.40
CA GLY A 166 -11.19 -12.43 3.29
C GLY A 166 -11.02 -12.90 1.85
N GLU A 167 -10.66 -14.17 1.71
CA GLU A 167 -10.27 -14.81 0.46
C GLU A 167 -11.44 -14.92 -0.52
N ASN A 168 -12.63 -15.28 -0.04
CA ASN A 168 -13.80 -15.49 -0.92
C ASN A 168 -14.17 -14.20 -1.68
N GLU A 169 -14.30 -13.07 -0.97
CA GLU A 169 -14.62 -11.77 -1.60
C GLU A 169 -13.46 -11.28 -2.48
N ALA A 170 -12.21 -11.55 -2.07
CA ALA A 170 -11.05 -11.23 -2.89
C ALA A 170 -11.00 -12.04 -4.18
N MET A 171 -11.41 -13.32 -4.14
CA MET A 171 -11.49 -14.20 -5.30
C MET A 171 -12.54 -13.69 -6.29
N ILE A 172 -13.73 -13.30 -5.82
CA ILE A 172 -14.78 -12.71 -6.68
C ILE A 172 -14.23 -11.48 -7.42
N LYS A 173 -13.64 -10.52 -6.68
CA LYS A 173 -13.05 -9.32 -7.31
C LYS A 173 -11.90 -9.67 -8.25
N GLY A 174 -11.08 -10.65 -7.88
CA GLY A 174 -9.94 -11.08 -8.67
C GLY A 174 -10.33 -11.77 -9.98
N LEU A 175 -11.42 -12.54 -9.99
CA LEU A 175 -11.97 -13.14 -11.21
C LEU A 175 -12.45 -12.06 -12.18
N GLU A 176 -13.13 -11.00 -11.71
CA GLU A 176 -13.52 -9.86 -12.55
C GLU A 176 -12.31 -9.19 -13.20
N LEU A 177 -11.24 -8.94 -12.41
CA LEU A 177 -10.00 -8.36 -12.93
C LEU A 177 -9.32 -9.31 -13.91
N TYR A 178 -9.29 -10.60 -13.61
CA TYR A 178 -8.63 -11.59 -14.45
C TYR A 178 -9.31 -11.72 -15.82
N GLU A 179 -10.64 -11.72 -15.86
CA GLU A 179 -11.40 -11.66 -17.11
C GLU A 179 -11.10 -10.38 -17.90
N LYS A 180 -10.96 -9.24 -17.22
CA LYS A 180 -10.50 -8.01 -17.88
C LYS A 180 -9.10 -8.18 -18.48
N PHE A 181 -8.14 -8.70 -17.71
CA PHE A 181 -6.77 -8.93 -18.18
C PHE A 181 -6.76 -9.83 -19.43
N LYS A 182 -7.52 -10.93 -19.43
CA LYS A 182 -7.69 -11.80 -20.61
C LYS A 182 -8.29 -11.06 -21.80
N SER A 183 -9.33 -10.24 -21.60
CA SER A 183 -9.97 -9.47 -22.68
C SER A 183 -9.00 -8.47 -23.34
N LEU A 184 -8.04 -7.97 -22.55
CA LEU A 184 -6.97 -7.08 -22.97
C LEU A 184 -5.73 -7.83 -23.51
N LYS A 185 -5.73 -9.17 -23.46
CA LYS A 185 -4.63 -10.06 -23.82
C LYS A 185 -3.37 -9.90 -22.95
N VAL A 186 -3.53 -9.45 -21.71
CA VAL A 186 -2.41 -9.24 -20.78
C VAL A 186 -1.83 -10.57 -20.35
N GLU A 187 -0.50 -10.66 -20.39
CA GLU A 187 0.29 -11.76 -19.83
C GLU A 187 1.19 -11.25 -18.69
N LYS A 188 1.63 -9.98 -18.74
CA LYS A 188 2.51 -9.36 -17.75
C LYS A 188 2.02 -7.98 -17.30
N LEU A 189 2.02 -7.74 -16.00
CA LEU A 189 1.70 -6.44 -15.40
C LEU A 189 2.92 -5.85 -14.69
N ILE A 190 3.23 -4.60 -15.03
CA ILE A 190 4.22 -3.80 -14.30
C ILE A 190 3.49 -2.95 -13.25
N THR A 191 3.66 -3.27 -11.98
CA THR A 191 2.87 -2.72 -10.88
C THR A 191 3.52 -1.49 -10.22
N PHE A 192 2.68 -0.50 -9.85
CA PHE A 192 3.10 0.76 -9.19
C PHE A 192 2.69 0.84 -7.72
N CYS A 193 2.19 -0.25 -7.15
CA CYS A 193 1.62 -0.19 -5.82
C CYS A 193 1.92 -1.49 -5.09
N PRO A 194 2.53 -1.44 -3.90
CA PRO A 194 2.77 -2.62 -3.07
C PRO A 194 1.52 -3.45 -2.79
N GLY A 195 0.34 -2.79 -2.73
CA GLY A 195 -0.95 -3.46 -2.63
C GLY A 195 -1.33 -4.23 -3.90
N CYS A 196 -0.93 -3.76 -5.08
CA CYS A 196 -1.07 -4.52 -6.33
C CYS A 196 -0.03 -5.64 -6.39
N ASP A 197 1.22 -5.39 -5.98
CA ASP A 197 2.30 -6.39 -5.97
C ASP A 197 1.88 -7.64 -5.20
N ILE A 198 1.37 -7.47 -3.97
CA ILE A 198 0.93 -8.60 -3.13
C ILE A 198 -0.25 -9.35 -3.76
N MET A 199 -1.17 -8.64 -4.43
CA MET A 199 -2.35 -9.27 -5.02
C MET A 199 -1.99 -10.07 -6.27
N ILE A 200 -1.21 -9.49 -7.19
CA ILE A 200 -0.82 -10.13 -8.44
C ILE A 200 0.23 -11.23 -8.22
N LYS A 201 1.26 -11.00 -7.40
CA LYS A 201 2.38 -11.96 -7.20
C LYS A 201 2.11 -13.00 -6.11
N GLY A 202 1.13 -12.77 -5.23
CA GLY A 202 0.91 -13.61 -4.03
C GLY A 202 -0.52 -14.12 -3.88
N VAL A 203 -1.47 -13.22 -3.68
CA VAL A 203 -2.84 -13.60 -3.28
C VAL A 203 -3.59 -14.28 -4.43
N TYR A 204 -3.71 -13.65 -5.60
CA TYR A 204 -4.48 -14.21 -6.72
C TYR A 204 -3.95 -15.56 -7.22
N PRO A 205 -2.64 -15.77 -7.39
CA PRO A 205 -2.11 -17.11 -7.70
C PRO A 205 -2.50 -18.19 -6.68
N SER A 206 -2.77 -17.83 -5.42
CA SER A 206 -3.12 -18.77 -4.35
C SER A 206 -4.62 -19.03 -4.19
N ILE A 207 -5.49 -18.19 -4.75
CA ILE A 207 -6.95 -18.28 -4.57
C ILE A 207 -7.74 -18.36 -5.89
N ILE A 208 -7.10 -18.15 -7.04
CA ILE A 208 -7.73 -18.24 -8.36
C ILE A 208 -7.02 -19.34 -9.16
N GLU A 209 -7.76 -20.41 -9.47
CA GLU A 209 -7.25 -21.48 -10.30
C GLU A 209 -6.91 -20.99 -11.71
N GLY A 210 -5.74 -21.40 -12.20
CA GLY A 210 -5.27 -21.03 -13.53
C GLY A 210 -4.91 -19.55 -13.71
N PHE A 211 -4.75 -18.77 -12.62
CA PHE A 211 -4.26 -17.39 -12.71
C PHE A 211 -2.81 -17.37 -13.23
N ASN A 212 -2.61 -16.82 -14.43
CA ASN A 212 -1.35 -16.91 -15.17
C ASN A 212 -0.76 -15.55 -15.57
N ILE A 213 -1.11 -14.49 -14.83
CA ILE A 213 -0.56 -13.14 -15.06
C ILE A 213 0.76 -12.98 -14.30
N GLU A 214 1.84 -12.69 -15.00
CA GLU A 214 3.14 -12.39 -14.38
C GLU A 214 3.13 -10.97 -13.79
N GLY A 215 3.50 -10.85 -12.52
CA GLY A 215 3.67 -9.56 -11.84
C GLY A 215 5.13 -9.13 -11.75
N GLN A 216 5.45 -7.97 -12.33
CA GLN A 216 6.75 -7.31 -12.23
C GLN A 216 6.56 -5.96 -11.53
N THR A 217 7.38 -5.59 -10.56
CA THR A 217 7.31 -4.24 -9.96
C THR A 217 7.91 -3.21 -10.92
N ILE A 218 7.49 -1.94 -10.81
CA ILE A 218 8.12 -0.85 -11.57
C ILE A 218 9.63 -0.74 -11.31
N ILE A 219 10.10 -1.14 -10.13
CA ILE A 219 11.53 -1.11 -9.79
C ILE A 219 12.29 -2.19 -10.57
N GLU A 220 11.79 -3.44 -10.53
CA GLU A 220 12.34 -4.55 -11.32
C GLU A 220 12.36 -4.19 -12.81
N TYR A 221 11.31 -3.52 -13.29
CA TYR A 221 11.22 -3.06 -14.68
C TYR A 221 12.27 -2.00 -15.04
N LEU A 222 12.48 -0.99 -14.19
CA LEU A 222 13.46 0.06 -14.43
C LEU A 222 14.90 -0.46 -14.39
N ILE A 223 15.20 -1.39 -13.48
CA ILE A 223 16.49 -2.10 -13.43
C ILE A 223 16.71 -2.90 -14.72
N GLU A 224 15.71 -3.66 -15.17
CA GLU A 224 15.78 -4.42 -16.42
C GLU A 224 16.06 -3.49 -17.61
N LYS A 225 15.38 -2.34 -17.69
CA LYS A 225 15.63 -1.35 -18.75
C LYS A 225 17.04 -0.76 -18.69
N TYR A 226 17.57 -0.50 -17.50
CA TYR A 226 18.93 -0.01 -17.34
C TYR A 226 19.95 -1.01 -17.87
N HIS A 227 19.87 -2.28 -17.44
CA HIS A 227 20.79 -3.33 -17.89
C HIS A 227 20.69 -3.63 -19.39
N LYS A 228 19.50 -3.44 -19.99
CA LYS A 228 19.29 -3.53 -21.45
C LYS A 228 19.74 -2.29 -22.23
N GLY A 229 20.23 -1.25 -21.56
CA GLY A 229 20.63 0.00 -22.20
C GLY A 229 19.45 0.86 -22.70
N ALA A 230 18.22 0.58 -22.28
CA ALA A 230 17.02 1.34 -22.64
C ALA A 230 16.68 2.45 -21.63
N LEU A 231 17.30 2.45 -20.45
CA LEU A 231 17.20 3.53 -19.45
C LEU A 231 18.59 4.17 -19.27
N HIS A 232 18.75 5.39 -19.76
CA HIS A 232 20.02 6.12 -19.65
C HIS A 232 20.01 7.09 -18.48
N ILE A 233 20.95 6.89 -17.54
CA ILE A 233 21.16 7.81 -16.41
C ILE A 233 22.00 8.99 -16.90
N LYS A 234 21.37 10.16 -17.00
CA LYS A 234 21.99 11.42 -17.47
C LYS A 234 22.49 12.27 -16.30
N ASN A 235 21.73 12.28 -15.21
CA ASN A 235 22.03 13.04 -13.99
C ASN A 235 22.16 12.06 -12.83
N LYS A 236 23.35 11.93 -12.26
CA LYS A 236 23.50 11.12 -11.03
C LYS A 236 22.87 11.86 -9.85
N ILE A 237 22.15 11.12 -9.03
CA ILE A 237 21.55 11.60 -7.78
C ILE A 237 22.54 11.29 -6.66
N THR A 238 23.46 12.19 -6.33
CA THR A 238 24.56 11.91 -5.36
C THR A 238 24.17 12.10 -3.90
N GLN A 239 22.87 12.27 -3.61
CA GLN A 239 22.34 12.44 -2.26
C GLN A 239 22.35 11.12 -1.47
N ARG A 240 22.32 11.23 -0.15
CA ARG A 240 22.05 10.12 0.78
C ARG A 240 20.57 9.80 0.76
N ILE A 241 20.22 8.57 0.38
CA ILE A 241 18.82 8.14 0.24
C ILE A 241 18.57 6.91 1.09
N THR A 242 17.50 6.94 1.88
CA THR A 242 16.95 5.76 2.53
C THR A 242 15.62 5.36 1.87
N PHE A 243 15.27 4.07 1.92
CA PHE A 243 14.04 3.57 1.32
C PHE A 243 13.02 3.17 2.39
N GLN A 244 11.77 3.61 2.22
CA GLN A 244 10.66 3.13 3.03
C GLN A 244 10.11 1.82 2.47
N ASP A 245 10.57 0.70 3.01
CA ASP A 245 10.01 -0.61 2.67
C ASP A 245 8.51 -0.68 3.07
N PRO A 246 7.62 -0.98 2.12
CA PRO A 246 6.18 -0.96 2.35
C PRO A 246 5.72 -2.26 3.02
N CYS A 247 4.79 -2.15 3.97
CA CYS A 247 4.33 -3.32 4.74
C CYS A 247 3.69 -4.46 3.93
N PRO A 248 3.05 -4.28 2.75
CA PRO A 248 2.52 -5.40 1.97
C PRO A 248 3.60 -6.37 1.48
N TRP A 249 4.83 -5.90 1.24
CA TRP A 249 5.93 -6.75 0.77
C TRP A 249 6.38 -7.82 1.77
N ARG A 250 6.00 -7.70 3.05
CA ARG A 250 6.29 -8.74 4.06
C ARG A 250 5.73 -10.11 3.74
N LYS A 251 4.71 -10.18 2.86
CA LYS A 251 4.08 -11.42 2.43
C LYS A 251 4.60 -11.92 1.07
N LEU A 252 5.62 -11.26 0.51
CA LEU A 252 6.27 -11.63 -0.74
C LEU A 252 7.66 -12.20 -0.47
N ASP A 253 8.28 -12.73 -1.53
CA ASP A 253 9.67 -13.18 -1.48
C ASP A 253 10.60 -12.03 -1.05
N LYS A 254 11.51 -12.32 -0.12
CA LYS A 254 12.41 -11.32 0.48
C LYS A 254 13.33 -10.65 -0.55
N LYS A 255 13.60 -11.28 -1.70
CA LYS A 255 14.40 -10.69 -2.79
C LYS A 255 13.82 -9.36 -3.30
N ILE A 256 12.51 -9.13 -3.15
CA ILE A 256 11.86 -7.87 -3.54
C ILE A 256 12.49 -6.65 -2.85
N TYR A 257 13.07 -6.83 -1.66
CA TYR A 257 13.69 -5.76 -0.91
C TYR A 257 15.02 -5.29 -1.50
N GLU A 258 15.71 -6.08 -2.32
CA GLU A 258 17.00 -5.67 -2.89
C GLU A 258 16.82 -4.70 -4.07
N GLY A 259 15.77 -4.86 -4.86
CA GLY A 259 15.49 -4.03 -6.04
C GLY A 259 15.55 -2.52 -5.76
N PRO A 260 14.87 -1.97 -4.73
CA PRO A 260 14.97 -0.55 -4.41
C PRO A 260 16.40 -0.08 -4.15
N ARG A 261 17.23 -0.87 -3.47
CA ARG A 261 18.63 -0.49 -3.18
C ARG A 261 19.46 -0.48 -4.46
N GLU A 262 19.39 -1.56 -5.23
CA GLU A 262 20.08 -1.66 -6.52
C GLU A 262 19.69 -0.49 -7.44
N PHE A 263 18.39 -0.19 -7.54
CA PHE A 263 17.94 0.91 -8.39
C PHE A 263 18.43 2.28 -7.90
N LEU A 264 18.43 2.53 -6.59
CA LEU A 264 18.96 3.78 -6.02
C LEU A 264 20.47 3.93 -6.27
N GLU A 265 21.23 2.84 -6.20
CA GLU A 265 22.66 2.83 -6.55
C GLU A 265 22.88 3.06 -8.05
N ILE A 266 22.07 2.44 -8.92
CA ILE A 266 22.10 2.64 -10.39
C ILE A 266 21.95 4.13 -10.75
N ILE A 267 21.03 4.85 -10.09
CA ILE A 267 20.83 6.28 -10.33
C ILE A 267 21.88 7.16 -9.62
N GLY A 268 22.82 6.57 -8.89
CA GLY A 268 24.02 7.20 -8.33
C GLY A 268 23.94 7.60 -6.85
N ALA A 269 22.92 7.15 -6.11
CA ALA A 269 22.70 7.53 -4.71
C ALA A 269 23.60 6.78 -3.73
N GLU A 270 23.92 7.43 -2.61
CA GLU A 270 24.45 6.73 -1.43
C GLU A 270 23.26 6.14 -0.65
N VAL A 271 23.09 4.83 -0.70
CA VAL A 271 22.00 4.16 0.01
C VAL A 271 22.34 4.01 1.49
N VAL A 272 21.52 4.58 2.35
CA VAL A 272 21.66 4.51 3.81
C VAL A 272 20.41 3.89 4.44
N GLU A 273 20.60 2.99 5.41
CA GLU A 273 19.51 2.19 5.96
C GLU A 273 19.07 2.69 7.33
N MET A 274 17.76 2.85 7.51
CA MET A 274 17.16 3.05 8.83
C MET A 274 17.33 1.78 9.68
N LYS A 275 17.28 1.94 11.01
CA LYS A 275 17.39 0.83 11.97
C LYS A 275 16.47 -0.33 11.60
N HIS A 276 15.21 -0.04 11.28
CA HIS A 276 14.28 -1.03 10.77
C HIS A 276 14.15 -0.88 9.25
N ASN A 277 14.48 -1.93 8.51
CA ASN A 277 14.39 -1.97 7.04
C ASN A 277 13.98 -3.37 6.59
N LYS A 278 13.73 -3.54 5.28
CA LYS A 278 13.30 -4.80 4.66
C LYS A 278 12.08 -5.39 5.40
N GLU A 279 12.10 -6.67 5.78
CA GLU A 279 10.98 -7.28 6.51
C GLU A 279 10.68 -6.62 7.87
N THR A 280 11.67 -5.97 8.49
CA THR A 280 11.53 -5.35 9.82
C THR A 280 11.00 -3.91 9.78
N SER A 281 10.95 -3.28 8.59
CA SER A 281 10.58 -1.86 8.40
C SER A 281 9.30 -1.43 9.10
N LEU A 282 9.34 -0.39 9.95
CA LEU A 282 8.13 0.05 10.66
C LEU A 282 7.06 0.57 9.69
N CYS A 283 5.79 0.40 10.06
CA CYS A 283 4.67 0.90 9.26
C CYS A 283 4.64 2.44 9.26
N CYS A 284 4.20 3.05 8.17
CA CYS A 284 4.05 4.51 8.04
C CYS A 284 2.84 5.09 8.82
N GLY A 285 1.89 4.25 9.23
CA GLY A 285 0.67 4.67 9.93
C GLY A 285 -0.52 5.04 9.03
N ALA A 286 -0.37 5.05 7.70
CA ALA A 286 -1.44 5.42 6.75
C ALA A 286 -2.78 4.69 6.94
N PRO A 287 -2.83 3.36 7.21
CA PRO A 287 -4.10 2.67 7.43
C PRO A 287 -4.91 3.18 8.65
N LEU A 288 -4.28 3.90 9.57
CA LEU A 288 -4.94 4.46 10.76
C LEU A 288 -5.24 5.96 10.63
N SER A 289 -4.87 6.61 9.52
CA SER A 289 -5.01 8.07 9.39
C SER A 289 -6.45 8.57 9.53
N ILE A 290 -7.44 7.73 9.21
CA ILE A 290 -8.88 8.02 9.36
C ILE A 290 -9.40 7.53 10.71
N SER A 291 -9.07 6.30 11.12
CA SER A 291 -9.65 5.65 12.30
C SER A 291 -8.98 6.04 13.62
N ASN A 292 -7.70 6.40 13.60
CA ASN A 292 -6.93 6.83 14.78
C ASN A 292 -5.77 7.76 14.37
N ARG A 293 -6.10 9.01 14.04
CA ARG A 293 -5.15 10.02 13.54
C ARG A 293 -3.99 10.30 14.49
N SER A 294 -4.26 10.35 15.81
CA SER A 294 -3.22 10.60 16.83
C SER A 294 -2.16 9.49 16.81
N LEU A 295 -2.59 8.23 16.80
CA LEU A 295 -1.67 7.09 16.70
C LEU A 295 -0.93 7.06 15.36
N ALA A 296 -1.61 7.34 14.25
CA ALA A 296 -0.99 7.42 12.93
C ALA A 296 0.14 8.48 12.90
N THR A 297 -0.10 9.67 13.45
CA THR A 297 0.91 10.74 13.55
C THR A 297 2.07 10.35 14.44
N LYS A 298 1.82 9.70 15.59
CA LYS A 298 2.88 9.23 16.48
C LYS A 298 3.83 8.27 15.74
N ILE A 299 3.27 7.29 15.03
CA ILE A 299 4.03 6.27 14.29
C ILE A 299 4.82 6.89 13.14
N ALA A 300 4.22 7.81 12.40
CA ALA A 300 4.90 8.52 11.32
C ALA A 300 6.12 9.31 11.84
N LYS A 301 5.99 10.01 12.97
CA LYS A 301 7.09 10.74 13.61
C LYS A 301 8.20 9.83 14.10
N GLU A 302 7.86 8.69 14.72
CA GLU A 302 8.84 7.69 15.12
C GLU A 302 9.62 7.16 13.92
N ARG A 303 8.93 6.89 12.80
CA ARG A 303 9.59 6.44 11.58
C ARG A 303 10.53 7.49 10.99
N ILE A 304 10.09 8.76 10.93
CA ILE A 304 10.96 9.85 10.47
C ILE A 304 12.15 10.09 11.40
N SER A 305 12.02 9.83 12.71
CA SER A 305 13.14 9.95 13.64
C SER A 305 14.27 8.95 13.32
N GLU A 306 13.95 7.75 12.80
CA GLU A 306 14.98 6.81 12.31
C GLU A 306 15.66 7.30 11.03
N ALA A 307 14.91 7.96 10.14
CA ALA A 307 15.49 8.59 8.95
C ALA A 307 16.40 9.77 9.31
N GLU A 308 15.99 10.58 10.30
CA GLU A 308 16.79 11.69 10.83
C GLU A 308 18.09 11.18 11.47
N SER A 309 18.04 10.09 12.24
CA SER A 309 19.21 9.55 12.97
C SER A 309 20.35 9.06 12.06
N ILE A 310 20.07 8.79 10.79
CA ILE A 310 21.06 8.33 9.80
C ILE A 310 21.54 9.46 8.87
N ASN A 311 21.11 10.70 9.13
CA ASN A 311 21.44 11.89 8.34
C ASN A 311 21.17 11.66 6.83
N THR A 312 19.98 11.17 6.49
CA THR A 312 19.56 11.00 5.08
C THR A 312 19.07 12.34 4.51
N ASP A 313 19.35 12.60 3.24
CA ASP A 313 18.81 13.77 2.53
C ASP A 313 17.38 13.49 2.03
N ILE A 314 17.14 12.25 1.63
CA ILE A 314 15.91 11.81 0.98
C ILE A 314 15.39 10.52 1.63
N ILE A 315 14.07 10.41 1.75
CA ILE A 315 13.35 9.15 1.93
C ILE A 315 12.58 8.83 0.64
N ALA A 316 12.91 7.69 0.02
CA ALA A 316 12.26 7.19 -1.19
C ALA A 316 11.09 6.26 -0.85
N HIS A 317 10.02 6.33 -1.65
CA HIS A 317 8.78 5.58 -1.44
C HIS A 317 8.31 4.88 -2.72
N ILE A 318 7.65 3.73 -2.56
CA ILE A 318 6.89 3.07 -3.64
C ILE A 318 5.38 2.97 -3.31
N CYS A 319 5.00 3.31 -2.08
CA CYS A 319 3.61 3.35 -1.64
C CYS A 319 3.15 4.80 -1.49
N THR A 320 2.12 5.20 -2.23
CA THR A 320 1.54 6.55 -2.15
C THR A 320 0.96 6.87 -0.77
N GLY A 321 0.45 5.88 -0.04
CA GLY A 321 0.04 6.06 1.36
C GLY A 321 1.21 6.36 2.29
N CYS A 322 2.37 5.71 2.07
CA CYS A 322 3.59 6.03 2.83
C CYS A 322 4.09 7.43 2.49
N LEU A 323 4.15 7.78 1.20
CA LEU A 323 4.52 9.11 0.72
C LEU A 323 3.63 10.18 1.39
N ALA A 324 2.31 10.04 1.30
CA ALA A 324 1.36 11.02 1.82
C ALA A 324 1.52 11.32 3.32
N VAL A 325 1.77 10.27 4.12
CA VAL A 325 1.82 10.41 5.59
C VAL A 325 3.21 10.80 6.08
N LEU A 326 4.26 10.24 5.49
CA LEU A 326 5.63 10.50 5.94
C LEU A 326 6.17 11.84 5.43
N SER A 327 5.79 12.29 4.22
CA SER A 327 6.36 13.50 3.62
C SER A 327 6.18 14.74 4.48
N LYS A 328 5.01 14.91 5.10
CA LYS A 328 4.77 16.06 5.99
C LYS A 328 5.79 16.10 7.13
N HIS A 329 6.02 14.96 7.77
CA HIS A 329 6.92 14.86 8.91
C HIS A 329 8.40 14.87 8.48
N ALA A 330 8.72 14.35 7.29
CA ALA A 330 10.06 14.43 6.71
C ALA A 330 10.46 15.89 6.44
N THR A 331 9.57 16.68 5.85
CA THR A 331 9.79 18.11 5.59
C THR A 331 10.04 18.90 6.88
N GLU A 332 9.32 18.59 7.97
CA GLU A 332 9.57 19.19 9.30
C GLU A 332 11.02 18.95 9.81
N ARG A 333 11.72 17.95 9.25
CA ARG A 333 13.11 17.58 9.55
C ARG A 333 14.11 17.88 8.44
N ASN A 334 13.71 18.66 7.43
CA ASN A 334 14.50 18.96 6.23
C ASN A 334 14.88 17.72 5.38
N ILE A 335 14.13 16.62 5.52
CA ILE A 335 14.30 15.41 4.70
C ILE A 335 13.30 15.48 3.55
N LYS A 336 13.77 15.33 2.32
CA LYS A 336 12.88 15.32 1.14
C LYS A 336 12.23 13.95 0.96
N SER A 337 11.01 13.93 0.45
CA SER A 337 10.29 12.70 0.15
C SER A 337 9.96 12.63 -1.33
N TYR A 338 10.31 11.50 -1.96
CA TYR A 338 10.02 11.24 -3.36
C TYR A 338 9.44 9.86 -3.53
N TYR A 339 8.46 9.76 -4.43
CA TYR A 339 8.11 8.48 -5.02
C TYR A 339 9.26 8.03 -5.94
N ILE A 340 9.58 6.73 -5.98
CA ILE A 340 10.82 6.26 -6.61
C ILE A 340 10.91 6.56 -8.11
N THR A 341 9.77 6.65 -8.82
CA THR A 341 9.75 7.05 -10.23
C THR A 341 10.07 8.54 -10.43
N GLU A 342 9.88 9.41 -9.43
CA GLU A 342 10.34 10.81 -9.50
C GLU A 342 11.86 10.88 -9.48
N LEU A 343 12.51 10.02 -8.70
CA LEU A 343 13.98 9.89 -8.71
C LEU A 343 14.45 9.35 -10.08
N ALA A 344 13.75 8.36 -10.64
CA ALA A 344 14.03 7.86 -11.99
C ALA A 344 13.88 8.97 -13.05
N GLN A 345 12.85 9.82 -12.96
CA GLN A 345 12.65 10.98 -13.82
C GLN A 345 13.85 11.93 -13.74
N MET A 346 14.21 12.35 -12.51
CA MET A 346 15.36 13.24 -12.29
C MET A 346 16.65 12.67 -12.87
N ALA A 347 16.89 11.37 -12.65
CA ALA A 347 18.09 10.68 -13.10
C ALA A 347 18.18 10.58 -14.63
N THR A 348 17.05 10.45 -15.32
CA THR A 348 16.97 10.36 -16.78
C THR A 348 16.88 11.72 -17.49
N GLY A 349 16.89 12.82 -16.71
CA GLY A 349 16.83 14.19 -17.23
C GLY A 349 15.43 14.76 -17.38
N GLU A 350 14.41 14.05 -16.91
CA GLU A 350 13.06 14.56 -16.79
C GLU A 350 12.89 15.37 -15.48
N LYS A 351 11.94 16.31 -15.45
CA LYS A 351 11.61 17.06 -14.23
C LYS A 351 10.30 16.52 -13.65
N PRO A 352 10.31 15.91 -12.44
CA PRO A 352 9.09 15.43 -11.81
C PRO A 352 8.17 16.60 -11.45
N SER A 353 6.88 16.30 -11.25
CA SER A 353 5.90 17.31 -10.84
C SER A 353 6.16 17.77 -9.40
N LEU A 354 6.47 19.05 -9.22
CA LEU A 354 6.68 19.64 -7.89
C LEU A 354 5.38 19.77 -7.07
N LYS A 355 4.21 19.47 -7.65
CA LYS A 355 2.90 19.72 -7.06
C LYS A 355 2.25 18.48 -6.43
N ILE A 356 2.91 17.33 -6.43
CA ILE A 356 2.33 16.06 -5.94
C ILE A 356 1.84 16.20 -4.49
N LEU A 357 2.72 16.64 -3.59
CA LEU A 357 2.39 16.78 -2.17
C LEU A 357 1.38 17.90 -1.93
N GLU A 358 1.48 19.01 -2.67
CA GLU A 358 0.53 20.13 -2.59
C GLU A 358 -0.88 19.68 -3.00
N ASN A 359 -1.00 18.95 -4.10
CA ASN A 359 -2.29 18.45 -4.60
C ASN A 359 -2.86 17.35 -3.71
N ALA A 360 -2.02 16.48 -3.17
CA ALA A 360 -2.42 15.50 -2.16
C ALA A 360 -2.97 16.18 -0.88
N GLU A 361 -2.36 17.30 -0.44
CA GLU A 361 -2.87 18.07 0.69
C GLU A 361 -4.20 18.76 0.36
N LYS A 362 -4.35 19.33 -0.85
CA LYS A 362 -5.63 19.88 -1.32
C LYS A 362 -6.73 18.83 -1.32
N LEU A 363 -6.45 17.63 -1.85
CA LEU A 363 -7.37 16.50 -1.82
C LEU A 363 -7.75 16.13 -0.38
N GLN A 364 -6.77 16.00 0.51
CA GLN A 364 -7.04 15.67 1.91
C GLN A 364 -7.96 16.71 2.57
N LYS A 365 -7.71 18.01 2.36
CA LYS A 365 -8.56 19.10 2.88
C LYS A 365 -9.98 19.01 2.32
N HIS A 366 -10.12 18.73 1.02
CA HIS A 366 -11.42 18.58 0.38
C HIS A 366 -12.19 17.37 0.91
N VAL A 367 -11.53 16.21 1.05
CA VAL A 367 -12.11 15.00 1.66
C VAL A 367 -12.59 15.26 3.08
N ILE A 368 -11.77 15.92 3.92
CA ILE A 368 -12.17 16.27 5.30
C ILE A 368 -13.39 17.18 5.30
N LYS A 369 -13.43 18.19 4.40
CA LYS A 369 -14.57 19.10 4.27
C LYS A 369 -15.84 18.34 3.83
N THR A 370 -15.73 17.44 2.87
CA THR A 370 -16.84 16.60 2.39
C THR A 370 -17.37 15.68 3.50
N ILE A 371 -16.48 15.02 4.24
CA ILE A 371 -16.85 14.19 5.40
C ILE A 371 -17.52 15.03 6.49
N SER A 372 -17.04 16.25 6.74
CA SER A 372 -17.64 17.14 7.75
C SER A 372 -19.06 17.57 7.38
N LYS A 373 -19.36 17.69 6.08
CA LYS A 373 -20.72 17.97 5.58
C LYS A 373 -21.61 16.73 5.56
N ASN A 374 -21.04 15.54 5.40
CA ASN A 374 -21.76 14.27 5.41
C ASN A 374 -21.03 13.20 6.24
N PRO A 375 -21.17 13.23 7.58
CA PRO A 375 -20.47 12.30 8.47
C PRO A 375 -20.82 10.82 8.22
N ASN A 376 -21.99 10.54 7.63
CA ASN A 376 -22.42 9.18 7.32
C ASN A 376 -21.47 8.46 6.36
N ILE A 377 -20.68 9.19 5.56
CA ILE A 377 -19.63 8.61 4.71
C ILE A 377 -18.67 7.75 5.56
N ILE A 378 -18.21 8.23 6.71
CA ILE A 378 -17.28 7.45 7.55
C ILE A 378 -17.96 6.67 8.67
N LEU A 379 -19.17 7.07 9.06
CA LEU A 379 -19.91 6.42 10.15
C LEU A 379 -20.70 5.19 9.69
N GLY A 380 -21.11 5.15 8.41
CA GLY A 380 -21.82 4.01 7.84
C GLY A 380 -21.00 2.73 7.94
N GLN A 381 -21.66 1.65 8.36
CA GLN A 381 -21.08 0.32 8.46
C GLN A 381 -21.49 -0.48 7.24
N TYR A 382 -20.50 -1.02 6.54
CA TYR A 382 -20.73 -1.75 5.30
C TYR A 382 -20.03 -3.09 5.32
N ILE A 383 -20.63 -4.07 4.66
CA ILE A 383 -20.03 -5.36 4.37
C ILE A 383 -19.89 -5.53 2.85
N ILE A 384 -19.02 -6.45 2.45
CA ILE A 384 -19.05 -7.01 1.10
C ILE A 384 -19.57 -8.43 1.25
N LYS A 385 -20.59 -8.76 0.45
CA LYS A 385 -21.17 -10.08 0.37
C LYS A 385 -21.42 -10.42 -1.09
N ASP A 386 -20.85 -11.52 -1.54
CA ASP A 386 -20.99 -12.01 -2.91
C ASP A 386 -20.59 -10.93 -3.94
N GLY A 387 -19.48 -10.23 -3.66
CA GLY A 387 -18.95 -9.15 -4.50
C GLY A 387 -19.68 -7.80 -4.36
N LYS A 388 -20.81 -7.74 -3.65
CA LYS A 388 -21.64 -6.53 -3.56
C LYS A 388 -21.49 -5.82 -2.23
N ILE A 389 -21.48 -4.50 -2.28
CA ILE A 389 -21.41 -3.67 -1.06
C ILE A 389 -22.81 -3.52 -0.48
N CYS A 390 -22.96 -3.89 0.79
CA CYS A 390 -24.22 -3.77 1.51
C CYS A 390 -24.01 -2.91 2.76
N ARG A 391 -24.95 -1.99 3.02
CA ARG A 391 -25.01 -1.27 4.29
C ARG A 391 -25.67 -2.15 5.34
N LEU A 392 -25.09 -2.22 6.53
CA LEU A 392 -25.69 -2.88 7.69
C LEU A 392 -26.64 -1.95 8.45
#